data_AF-A0A7X6YIK7-F1
#
_entry.id   AF-A0A7X6YIK7-F1
#
_cell.length_a   1.000
_cell.length_b   1.000
_cell.length_c   1.000
_cell.angle_alpha   90.00
_cell.angle_beta   90.00
_cell.angle_gamma   90.00
#
_symmetry.space_group_name_H-M   'P 1'
#
loop_
_entity.id
_entity.type
_entity.pdbx_description
1 polymer ?
#
loop_
_entity_poly.entity_id
_entity_poly.type
_entity_poly.pdbx_seq_one_letter_code
_entity_poly.pdbx_strand_id
1 'polypeptide(L)'
;MTDFPPADVIPGWLGFGPADKRSDSDDVQSMVRFLLYSNCFEVEGLVATSATFANVANKQNIFDILYLYDHVYENLYRHNQLYPSADKLRSVTWQGNSGTWGRPASEIIGQGRDSEASEKIIDLLEQEDQRPIWFSIWGGSCDLAQALWKIRETLTPAEANELLKKIRIYMIGLQDGSGQWMLDTFPELFIIMSAGNYMGMFNNAPGADITLSNLDWINRNIRKGHGLLGIIYPESGFYPETPGVWEGDSPSFLYLVSAFKGINDSERPDQESWGGKFIQPEATKNHWFDDPAGSQTVSKWRKQVQEDFAFRANWMLP
;
A
#
# COMPACT_ATOMS: atom_id res chain seq x y z
N MET A 1 -2.16 -2.54 3.79
CA MET A 1 -3.03 -2.01 4.86
C MET A 1 -3.33 -0.56 4.51
N THR A 2 -4.59 -0.20 4.34
CA THR A 2 -5.03 1.10 3.78
C THR A 2 -6.25 1.59 4.56
N ASP A 3 -6.37 2.90 4.79
CA ASP A 3 -7.60 3.54 5.27
C ASP A 3 -8.60 3.80 4.13
N PHE A 4 -8.70 2.79 3.27
CA PHE A 4 -9.32 2.82 1.96
C PHE A 4 -10.68 3.53 1.98
N PRO A 5 -10.82 4.65 1.27
CA PRO A 5 -12.06 5.40 1.25
C PRO A 5 -13.11 4.68 0.40
N PRO A 6 -14.39 5.08 0.50
CA PRO A 6 -15.43 4.55 -0.40
C PRO A 6 -15.13 4.90 -1.86
N ALA A 7 -15.64 4.11 -2.80
CA ALA A 7 -15.40 4.32 -4.23
C ALA A 7 -15.88 5.69 -4.76
N ASP A 8 -16.80 6.35 -4.06
CA ASP A 8 -17.24 7.72 -4.32
C ASP A 8 -16.58 8.76 -3.39
N VAL A 9 -15.32 8.53 -3.05
CA VAL A 9 -14.48 9.42 -2.24
C VAL A 9 -14.53 10.87 -2.71
N ILE A 10 -14.59 11.77 -1.73
CA ILE A 10 -14.52 13.22 -1.92
C ILE A 10 -13.11 13.65 -1.48
N PRO A 11 -12.32 14.31 -2.36
CA PRO A 11 -11.02 14.84 -1.98
C PRO A 11 -11.10 15.71 -0.71
N GLY A 12 -10.32 15.35 0.31
CA GLY A 12 -10.45 15.94 1.64
C GLY A 12 -10.32 17.46 1.69
N TRP A 13 -9.50 18.06 0.81
CA TRP A 13 -9.31 19.51 0.73
C TRP A 13 -10.57 20.28 0.34
N LEU A 14 -11.54 19.66 -0.33
CA LEU A 14 -12.81 20.30 -0.70
C LEU A 14 -13.61 20.76 0.53
N GLY A 15 -13.42 20.13 1.68
CA GLY A 15 -14.03 20.55 2.95
C GLY A 15 -15.54 20.35 3.06
N PHE A 16 -16.22 19.79 2.05
CA PHE A 16 -17.67 19.51 2.06
C PHE A 16 -18.00 18.02 1.90
N GLY A 17 -19.21 17.61 2.29
CA GLY A 17 -19.68 16.23 2.22
C GLY A 17 -19.57 15.46 3.55
N PRO A 18 -20.04 14.20 3.60
CA PRO A 18 -19.96 13.35 4.79
C PRO A 18 -18.51 13.10 5.22
N ALA A 19 -18.25 13.09 6.53
CA ALA A 19 -16.87 13.00 7.05
C ALA A 19 -16.17 11.68 6.68
N ASP A 20 -16.93 10.59 6.63
CA ASP A 20 -16.53 9.24 6.23
C ASP A 20 -16.24 9.09 4.73
N LYS A 21 -16.59 10.10 3.92
CA LYS A 21 -16.27 10.15 2.49
C LYS A 21 -15.13 11.12 2.16
N ARG A 22 -14.74 11.98 3.10
CA ARG A 22 -13.66 12.96 2.90
C ARG A 22 -12.33 12.32 3.28
N SER A 23 -11.61 11.82 2.27
CA SER A 23 -10.29 11.21 2.45
C SER A 23 -9.31 11.63 1.37
N ASP A 24 -8.09 11.10 1.42
CA ASP A 24 -7.24 11.09 0.24
C ASP A 24 -7.81 10.09 -0.77
N SER A 25 -7.97 10.54 -2.01
CA SER A 25 -8.48 9.70 -3.10
C SER A 25 -7.36 8.95 -3.82
N ASP A 26 -6.11 9.16 -3.41
CA ASP A 26 -4.96 8.48 -3.97
C ASP A 26 -4.90 6.98 -3.59
N ASP A 27 -5.40 6.57 -2.41
CA ASP A 27 -5.60 5.15 -2.08
C ASP A 27 -6.43 4.41 -3.14
N VAL A 28 -7.46 5.07 -3.71
CA VAL A 28 -8.26 4.50 -4.81
C VAL A 28 -7.42 4.38 -6.07
N GLN A 29 -6.62 5.40 -6.39
CA GLN A 29 -5.69 5.34 -7.52
C GLN A 29 -4.68 4.18 -7.36
N SER A 30 -4.09 4.06 -6.18
CA SER A 30 -3.12 3.02 -5.82
C SER A 30 -3.74 1.63 -5.80
N MET A 31 -5.00 1.47 -5.34
CA MET A 31 -5.70 0.19 -5.39
C MET A 31 -6.03 -0.25 -6.81
N VAL A 32 -6.47 0.66 -7.69
CA VAL A 32 -6.66 0.33 -9.12
C VAL A 32 -5.36 -0.17 -9.72
N ARG A 33 -4.24 0.50 -9.47
CA ARG A 33 -2.94 0.03 -9.92
C ARG A 33 -2.58 -1.32 -9.29
N PHE A 34 -2.67 -1.46 -7.98
CA PHE A 34 -2.36 -2.72 -7.30
C PHE A 34 -3.12 -3.90 -7.90
N LEU A 35 -4.43 -3.76 -8.14
CA LEU A 35 -5.26 -4.80 -8.74
C LEU A 35 -4.81 -5.17 -10.16
N LEU A 36 -4.36 -4.20 -10.96
CA LEU A 36 -3.78 -4.45 -12.28
C LEU A 36 -2.37 -5.05 -12.23
N TYR A 37 -1.73 -5.06 -11.07
CA TYR A 37 -0.44 -5.70 -10.81
C TYR A 37 -0.55 -6.95 -9.91
N SER A 38 -1.76 -7.33 -9.50
CA SER A 38 -1.98 -8.42 -8.53
C SER A 38 -1.47 -9.78 -9.03
N ASN A 39 -1.28 -9.96 -10.34
CA ASN A 39 -0.63 -11.13 -10.92
C ASN A 39 0.88 -11.26 -10.62
N CYS A 40 1.50 -10.22 -10.05
CA CYS A 40 2.90 -10.24 -9.60
C CYS A 40 3.04 -10.76 -8.16
N PHE A 41 1.94 -11.03 -7.46
CA PHE A 41 1.92 -11.30 -6.03
C PHE A 41 1.05 -12.50 -5.69
N GLU A 42 1.40 -13.19 -4.61
CA GLU A 42 0.44 -13.98 -3.87
C GLU A 42 -0.16 -13.08 -2.79
N VAL A 43 -1.39 -12.60 -3.03
CA VAL A 43 -2.05 -11.67 -2.11
C VAL A 43 -2.62 -12.44 -0.92
N GLU A 44 -1.95 -12.30 0.23
CA GLU A 44 -2.35 -12.96 1.49
C GLU A 44 -3.28 -12.11 2.36
N GLY A 45 -3.42 -10.82 2.07
CA GLY A 45 -4.23 -9.92 2.89
C GLY A 45 -4.52 -8.57 2.22
N LEU A 46 -5.78 -8.15 2.29
CA LEU A 46 -6.21 -6.77 2.04
C LEU A 46 -6.83 -6.23 3.33
N VAL A 47 -6.10 -5.38 4.05
CA VAL A 47 -6.54 -4.89 5.35
C VAL A 47 -7.06 -3.47 5.23
N ALA A 48 -8.33 -3.28 5.58
CA ALA A 48 -8.91 -1.96 5.83
C ALA A 48 -8.54 -1.54 7.26
N THR A 49 -7.67 -0.56 7.40
CA THR A 49 -7.26 0.03 8.69
C THR A 49 -7.79 1.47 8.78
N SER A 50 -7.34 2.27 9.73
CA SER A 50 -7.64 3.70 9.79
C SER A 50 -6.39 4.57 9.75
N ALA A 51 -6.53 5.73 9.13
CA ALA A 51 -5.50 6.75 9.04
C ALA A 51 -6.15 8.09 8.63
N THR A 52 -5.29 9.11 8.45
CA THR A 52 -5.58 10.52 8.22
C THR A 52 -7.04 10.97 8.39
N PHE A 53 -7.76 11.16 7.29
CA PHE A 53 -8.91 12.08 7.25
C PHE A 53 -10.23 11.42 7.60
N ALA A 54 -10.57 10.30 6.94
CA ALA A 54 -11.77 9.54 7.27
C ALA A 54 -11.61 8.82 8.61
N ASN A 55 -10.40 8.33 8.90
CA ASN A 55 -10.00 7.68 10.16
C ASN A 55 -10.95 6.55 10.58
N VAL A 56 -11.43 5.79 9.59
CA VAL A 56 -12.38 4.69 9.75
C VAL A 56 -11.85 3.47 9.00
N ALA A 57 -11.76 2.34 9.70
CA ALA A 57 -11.58 1.04 9.09
C ALA A 57 -12.93 0.47 8.64
N ASN A 58 -13.12 0.37 7.32
CA ASN A 58 -14.32 -0.24 6.74
C ASN A 58 -13.97 -1.13 5.55
N LYS A 59 -13.93 -2.45 5.76
CA LYS A 59 -13.59 -3.39 4.69
C LYS A 59 -14.63 -3.45 3.57
N GLN A 60 -15.85 -2.94 3.79
CA GLN A 60 -16.85 -2.85 2.73
C GLN A 60 -16.35 -1.99 1.56
N ASN A 61 -15.58 -0.93 1.84
CA ASN A 61 -15.01 -0.09 0.79
C ASN A 61 -14.09 -0.91 -0.15
N ILE A 62 -13.29 -1.83 0.43
CA ILE A 62 -12.44 -2.74 -0.35
C ILE A 62 -13.31 -3.75 -1.11
N PHE A 63 -14.37 -4.29 -0.51
CA PHE A 63 -15.30 -5.16 -1.22
C PHE A 63 -15.96 -4.48 -2.43
N ASP A 64 -16.29 -3.20 -2.31
CA ASP A 64 -16.93 -2.44 -3.39
C ASP A 64 -16.00 -2.29 -4.60
N ILE A 65 -14.70 -2.00 -4.39
CA ILE A 65 -13.75 -1.97 -5.51
C ILE A 65 -13.44 -3.38 -6.06
N LEU A 66 -13.43 -4.41 -5.20
CA LEU A 66 -13.28 -5.79 -5.67
C LEU A 66 -14.49 -6.28 -6.49
N TYR A 67 -15.68 -5.76 -6.24
CA TYR A 67 -16.83 -5.97 -7.12
C TYR A 67 -16.59 -5.38 -8.52
N LEU A 68 -16.00 -4.19 -8.61
CA LEU A 68 -15.64 -3.59 -9.91
C LEU A 68 -14.49 -4.32 -10.60
N TYR A 69 -13.54 -4.84 -9.84
CA TYR A 69 -12.46 -5.70 -10.34
C TYR A 69 -13.00 -6.96 -11.01
N ASP A 70 -14.03 -7.59 -10.42
CA ASP A 70 -14.66 -8.81 -10.95
C ASP A 70 -15.16 -8.64 -12.39
N HIS A 71 -15.65 -7.45 -12.73
CA HIS A 71 -16.11 -7.12 -14.08
C HIS A 71 -15.01 -7.03 -15.14
N VAL A 72 -13.74 -6.85 -14.74
CA VAL A 72 -12.60 -6.83 -15.65
C VAL A 72 -11.71 -8.07 -15.50
N TYR A 73 -11.95 -8.90 -14.47
CA TYR A 73 -11.14 -10.07 -14.13
C TYR A 73 -10.97 -11.04 -15.29
N GLU A 74 -12.04 -11.41 -15.98
CA GLU A 74 -11.98 -12.36 -17.10
C GLU A 74 -11.04 -11.91 -18.22
N ASN A 75 -10.98 -10.60 -18.51
CA ASN A 75 -10.05 -10.07 -19.51
C ASN A 75 -8.62 -10.12 -19.00
N LEU A 76 -8.38 -9.69 -17.75
CA LEU A 76 -7.06 -9.76 -17.10
C LEU A 76 -6.53 -11.21 -17.07
N TYR A 77 -7.38 -12.16 -16.66
CA TYR A 77 -7.04 -13.58 -16.56
C TYR A 77 -6.66 -14.21 -17.91
N ARG A 78 -7.32 -13.80 -19.01
CA ARG A 78 -6.94 -14.23 -20.37
C ARG A 78 -5.54 -13.77 -20.76
N HIS A 79 -5.14 -12.58 -20.33
CA HIS A 79 -3.79 -12.07 -20.57
C HIS A 79 -2.75 -12.72 -19.66
N ASN A 80 -3.10 -13.03 -18.42
CA ASN A 80 -2.21 -13.70 -17.48
C ASN A 80 -3.00 -14.50 -16.42
N GLN A 81 -2.80 -15.82 -16.37
CA GLN A 81 -3.54 -16.70 -15.46
C GLN A 81 -3.12 -16.58 -13.98
N LEU A 82 -2.10 -15.77 -13.67
CA LEU A 82 -1.68 -15.49 -12.29
C LEU A 82 -2.55 -14.42 -11.61
N TYR A 83 -3.48 -13.77 -12.30
CA TYR A 83 -4.41 -12.85 -11.65
C TYR A 83 -5.32 -13.59 -10.65
N PRO A 84 -5.38 -13.17 -9.37
CA PRO A 84 -6.29 -13.75 -8.40
C PRO A 84 -7.74 -13.37 -8.72
N SER A 85 -8.69 -14.28 -8.49
CA SER A 85 -10.11 -13.94 -8.63
C SER A 85 -10.54 -12.94 -7.55
N ALA A 86 -11.61 -12.19 -7.83
CA ALA A 86 -12.20 -11.26 -6.87
C ALA A 86 -12.63 -11.99 -5.57
N ASP A 87 -13.15 -13.22 -5.67
CA ASP A 87 -13.50 -14.05 -4.51
C ASP A 87 -12.29 -14.42 -3.66
N LYS A 88 -11.15 -14.75 -4.28
CA LYS A 88 -9.91 -15.02 -3.55
C LYS A 88 -9.48 -13.78 -2.76
N LEU A 89 -9.49 -12.59 -3.40
CA LEU A 89 -9.14 -11.33 -2.75
C LEU A 89 -10.12 -11.00 -1.60
N ARG A 90 -11.43 -11.17 -1.81
CA ARG A 90 -12.45 -10.97 -0.77
C ARG A 90 -12.23 -11.88 0.44
N SER A 91 -11.85 -13.14 0.22
CA SER A 91 -11.62 -14.11 1.30
C SER A 91 -10.47 -13.76 2.24
N VAL A 92 -9.51 -12.95 1.77
CA VAL A 92 -8.37 -12.47 2.54
C VAL A 92 -8.49 -10.97 2.86
N THR A 93 -9.70 -10.41 2.81
CA THR A 93 -9.93 -9.01 3.18
C THR A 93 -10.41 -8.91 4.62
N TRP A 94 -9.68 -8.15 5.45
CA TRP A 94 -9.91 -8.07 6.90
C TRP A 94 -10.10 -6.63 7.36
N GLN A 95 -10.84 -6.44 8.45
CA GLN A 95 -11.07 -5.13 9.05
C GLN A 95 -10.21 -4.92 10.30
N GLY A 96 -9.53 -3.79 10.33
CA GLY A 96 -8.76 -3.29 11.44
C GLY A 96 -9.55 -2.39 12.38
N ASN A 97 -8.82 -1.64 13.21
CA ASN A 97 -9.39 -0.66 14.12
C ASN A 97 -9.56 0.72 13.47
N SER A 98 -10.56 1.47 13.94
CA SER A 98 -10.82 2.86 13.57
C SER A 98 -10.23 3.83 14.59
N GLY A 99 -10.06 5.11 14.19
CA GLY A 99 -9.76 6.19 15.13
C GLY A 99 -8.30 6.28 15.57
N THR A 100 -7.36 5.69 14.83
CA THR A 100 -5.94 5.60 15.23
C THR A 100 -5.08 6.78 14.78
N TRP A 101 -5.52 7.55 13.78
CA TRP A 101 -4.72 8.63 13.22
C TRP A 101 -4.22 9.63 14.28
N GLY A 102 -2.92 9.92 14.27
CA GLY A 102 -2.27 10.85 15.19
C GLY A 102 -2.23 10.40 16.66
N ARG A 103 -2.74 9.21 16.99
CA ARG A 103 -2.74 8.69 18.37
C ARG A 103 -1.41 8.05 18.73
N PRO A 104 -0.94 8.18 19.98
CA PRO A 104 0.25 7.47 20.44
C PRO A 104 -0.01 5.96 20.51
N ALA A 105 1.04 5.15 20.33
CA ALA A 105 0.94 3.70 20.38
C ALA A 105 0.24 3.20 21.66
N SER A 106 0.54 3.80 22.82
CA SER A 106 -0.06 3.44 24.11
C SER A 106 -1.60 3.55 24.17
N GLU A 107 -2.23 4.27 23.23
CA GLU A 107 -3.68 4.38 23.13
C GLU A 107 -4.30 3.35 22.17
N ILE A 108 -3.55 2.88 21.17
CA ILE A 108 -4.07 2.14 20.01
C ILE A 108 -3.56 0.71 19.89
N ILE A 109 -2.49 0.35 20.63
CA ILE A 109 -2.02 -1.03 20.79
C ILE A 109 -2.04 -1.41 22.28
N GLY A 110 -2.22 -2.69 22.57
CA GLY A 110 -2.22 -3.22 23.92
C GLY A 110 -3.40 -4.14 24.23
N GLN A 111 -3.62 -4.39 25.52
CA GLN A 111 -4.72 -5.23 25.99
C GLN A 111 -6.08 -4.66 25.53
N GLY A 112 -6.91 -5.51 24.92
CA GLY A 112 -8.25 -5.13 24.45
C GLY A 112 -8.25 -4.29 23.17
N ARG A 113 -7.12 -4.28 22.42
CA ARG A 113 -6.99 -3.60 21.13
C ARG A 113 -6.95 -4.54 19.93
N ASP A 114 -7.17 -5.84 20.13
CA ASP A 114 -7.25 -6.82 19.04
C ASP A 114 -8.36 -6.45 18.04
N SER A 115 -8.08 -6.63 16.75
CA SER A 115 -9.02 -6.45 15.63
C SER A 115 -9.11 -7.75 14.82
N GLU A 116 -10.09 -7.86 13.90
CA GLU A 116 -10.12 -8.99 12.96
C GLU A 116 -8.80 -9.08 12.19
N ALA A 117 -8.27 -7.95 11.72
CA ALA A 117 -7.01 -7.89 11.01
C ALA A 117 -5.82 -8.33 11.88
N SER A 118 -5.71 -7.89 13.14
CA SER A 118 -4.57 -8.28 13.99
C SER A 118 -4.55 -9.79 14.25
N GLU A 119 -5.71 -10.40 14.51
CA GLU A 119 -5.80 -11.86 14.69
C GLU A 119 -5.46 -12.62 13.40
N LYS A 120 -5.98 -12.16 12.26
CA LYS A 120 -5.71 -12.80 10.96
C LYS A 120 -4.26 -12.69 10.53
N ILE A 121 -3.57 -11.61 10.91
CA ILE A 121 -2.13 -11.46 10.70
C ILE A 121 -1.37 -12.50 11.53
N ILE A 122 -1.76 -12.75 12.79
CA ILE A 122 -1.15 -13.80 13.62
C ILE A 122 -1.39 -15.17 12.97
N ASP A 123 -2.64 -15.48 12.61
CA ASP A 123 -3.00 -16.73 11.93
C ASP A 123 -2.13 -16.95 10.67
N LEU A 124 -1.89 -15.89 9.88
CA LEU A 124 -1.06 -15.93 8.68
C LEU A 124 0.41 -16.22 9.00
N LEU A 125 0.98 -15.57 10.02
CA LEU A 125 2.37 -15.77 10.41
C LEU A 125 2.63 -17.17 10.96
N GLU A 126 1.65 -17.77 11.62
CA GLU A 126 1.72 -19.12 12.19
C GLU A 126 1.64 -20.24 11.14
N GLN A 127 1.27 -19.94 9.89
CA GLN A 127 1.24 -20.94 8.83
C GLN A 127 2.62 -21.55 8.56
N GLU A 128 2.65 -22.82 8.14
CA GLU A 128 3.87 -23.56 7.75
C GLU A 128 4.42 -23.13 6.38
N ASP A 129 4.40 -21.83 6.09
CA ASP A 129 5.10 -21.20 4.97
C ASP A 129 6.28 -20.39 5.51
N GLN A 130 7.45 -20.61 4.92
CA GLN A 130 8.71 -19.97 5.32
C GLN A 130 9.08 -18.79 4.42
N ARG A 131 8.28 -18.52 3.37
CA ARG A 131 8.47 -17.34 2.52
C ARG A 131 8.22 -16.07 3.33
N PRO A 132 8.98 -14.99 3.07
CA PRO A 132 8.72 -13.72 3.72
C PRO A 132 7.37 -13.14 3.28
N ILE A 133 6.67 -12.51 4.21
CA ILE A 133 5.42 -11.79 3.99
C ILE A 133 5.71 -10.29 4.01
N TRP A 134 5.37 -9.63 2.92
CA TRP A 134 5.51 -8.18 2.79
C TRP A 134 4.24 -7.45 3.20
N PHE A 135 4.37 -6.56 4.18
CA PHE A 135 3.32 -5.66 4.63
C PHE A 135 3.55 -4.27 4.01
N SER A 136 2.77 -3.97 2.97
CA SER A 136 2.67 -2.62 2.40
C SER A 136 1.69 -1.80 3.23
N ILE A 137 2.18 -0.78 3.94
CA ILE A 137 1.39 0.09 4.81
C ILE A 137 1.18 1.43 4.11
N TRP A 138 -0.07 1.65 3.68
CA TRP A 138 -0.55 2.84 2.96
C TRP A 138 -1.14 3.85 3.93
N GLY A 139 -1.84 3.36 4.96
CA GLY A 139 -2.43 4.16 6.04
C GLY A 139 -1.74 3.96 7.40
N GLY A 140 -2.53 3.66 8.43
CA GLY A 140 -2.04 3.31 9.77
C GLY A 140 -1.41 1.90 9.83
N SER A 141 -0.51 1.69 10.78
CA SER A 141 0.13 0.38 11.01
C SER A 141 -0.38 -0.33 12.25
N CYS A 142 -1.45 0.20 12.86
CA CYS A 142 -1.91 -0.22 14.19
C CYS A 142 -2.25 -1.71 14.29
N ASP A 143 -2.86 -2.32 13.26
CA ASP A 143 -3.28 -3.72 13.32
C ASP A 143 -2.09 -4.68 13.23
N LEU A 144 -1.06 -4.34 12.44
CA LEU A 144 0.20 -5.09 12.42
C LEU A 144 0.93 -4.91 13.75
N ALA A 145 1.05 -3.69 14.23
CA ALA A 145 1.68 -3.42 15.52
C ALA A 145 0.97 -4.14 16.68
N GLN A 146 -0.37 -4.22 16.64
CA GLN A 146 -1.16 -4.98 17.62
C GLN A 146 -0.87 -6.48 17.53
N ALA A 147 -0.79 -7.05 16.33
CA ALA A 147 -0.40 -8.46 16.14
C ALA A 147 0.99 -8.73 16.74
N LEU A 148 1.96 -7.86 16.45
CA LEU A 148 3.32 -7.96 17.00
C LEU A 148 3.35 -7.81 18.53
N TRP A 149 2.56 -6.89 19.07
CA TRP A 149 2.40 -6.72 20.52
C TRP A 149 1.89 -8.00 21.15
N LYS A 150 0.80 -8.57 20.62
CA LYS A 150 0.20 -9.80 21.15
C LYS A 150 1.15 -11.00 21.04
N ILE A 151 1.84 -11.18 19.91
CA ILE A 151 2.88 -12.21 19.75
C ILE A 151 3.93 -12.09 20.85
N ARG A 152 4.45 -10.89 21.10
CA ARG A 152 5.48 -10.64 22.12
C ARG A 152 4.98 -10.92 23.54
N GLU A 153 3.74 -10.59 23.85
CA GLU A 153 3.19 -10.79 25.20
C GLU A 153 2.74 -12.24 25.47
N THR A 154 2.43 -13.01 24.43
CA THR A 154 1.81 -14.35 24.59
C THR A 154 2.73 -15.51 24.25
N LEU A 155 3.72 -15.32 23.39
CA LEU A 155 4.66 -16.38 22.98
C LEU A 155 5.99 -16.27 23.72
N THR A 156 6.75 -17.37 23.74
CA THR A 156 8.13 -17.32 24.20
C THR A 156 9.00 -16.51 23.23
N PRO A 157 10.14 -15.95 23.67
CA PRO A 157 11.03 -15.21 22.78
C PRO A 157 11.51 -16.01 21.56
N ALA A 158 11.67 -17.32 21.69
CA ALA A 158 12.08 -18.17 20.57
C ALA A 158 10.97 -18.31 19.52
N GLU A 159 9.74 -18.57 19.95
CA GLU A 159 8.57 -18.69 19.06
C GLU A 159 8.26 -17.36 18.37
N ALA A 160 8.26 -16.25 19.13
CA ALA A 160 8.07 -14.92 18.57
C ALA A 160 9.13 -14.62 17.50
N ASN A 161 10.41 -14.89 17.78
CA ASN A 161 11.49 -14.67 16.82
C ASN A 161 11.32 -15.46 15.51
N GLU A 162 10.78 -16.68 15.54
CA GLU A 162 10.51 -17.44 14.32
C GLU A 162 9.41 -16.78 13.47
N LEU A 163 8.38 -16.21 14.09
CA LEU A 163 7.33 -15.47 13.36
C LEU A 163 7.89 -14.14 12.79
N LEU A 164 8.64 -13.39 13.59
CA LEU A 164 9.18 -12.08 13.19
C LEU A 164 10.14 -12.16 11.99
N LYS A 165 10.91 -13.25 11.86
CA LYS A 165 11.82 -13.47 10.71
C LYS A 165 11.11 -13.44 9.35
N LYS A 166 9.83 -13.83 9.31
CA LYS A 166 9.03 -13.85 8.09
C LYS A 166 8.61 -12.44 7.64
N ILE A 167 8.67 -11.45 8.52
CA ILE A 167 8.05 -10.15 8.27
C ILE A 167 8.99 -9.22 7.50
N ARG A 168 8.45 -8.59 6.45
CA ARG A 168 9.05 -7.46 5.73
C ARG A 168 8.03 -6.33 5.71
N ILE A 169 8.43 -5.12 6.07
CA ILE A 169 7.51 -3.99 6.16
C ILE A 169 7.98 -2.89 5.20
N TYR A 170 7.06 -2.35 4.41
CA TYR A 170 7.24 -1.10 3.69
C TYR A 170 6.17 -0.10 4.14
N MET A 171 6.57 0.97 4.83
CA MET A 171 5.67 2.01 5.32
C MET A 171 5.77 3.30 4.51
N ILE A 172 4.61 3.87 4.20
CA ILE A 172 4.45 5.20 3.64
C ILE A 172 4.20 6.17 4.80
N GLY A 173 5.26 6.87 5.18
CA GLY A 173 5.26 7.75 6.34
C GLY A 173 4.94 7.05 7.66
N LEU A 174 4.66 7.87 8.68
CA LEU A 174 4.20 7.45 10.00
C LEU A 174 2.89 8.18 10.30
N GLN A 175 1.76 7.49 10.11
CA GLN A 175 0.44 8.13 10.20
C GLN A 175 -0.18 8.05 11.60
N ASP A 176 0.27 7.10 12.42
CA ASP A 176 -0.06 6.96 13.83
C ASP A 176 1.21 6.59 14.63
N GLY A 177 1.09 6.50 15.96
CA GLY A 177 2.21 6.20 16.83
C GLY A 177 2.73 4.76 16.74
N SER A 178 2.01 3.85 16.06
CA SER A 178 2.34 2.43 16.05
C SER A 178 3.54 2.10 15.16
N GLY A 179 3.75 2.87 14.08
CA GLY A 179 4.92 2.71 13.21
C GLY A 179 6.23 3.04 13.93
N GLN A 180 6.26 4.15 14.68
CA GLN A 180 7.41 4.50 15.52
C GLN A 180 7.63 3.46 16.63
N TRP A 181 6.55 2.98 17.25
CA TRP A 181 6.67 1.93 18.26
C TRP A 181 7.30 0.65 17.70
N MET A 182 7.00 0.25 16.46
CA MET A 182 7.66 -0.90 15.83
C MET A 182 9.16 -0.65 15.60
N LEU A 183 9.54 0.53 15.11
CA LEU A 183 10.94 0.93 14.93
C LEU A 183 11.72 0.91 16.26
N ASP A 184 11.09 1.34 17.35
CA ASP A 184 11.73 1.39 18.66
C ASP A 184 11.82 0.01 19.33
N THR A 185 10.84 -0.86 19.08
CA THR A 185 10.66 -2.13 19.79
C THR A 185 11.38 -3.29 19.13
N PHE A 186 11.45 -3.32 17.79
CA PHE A 186 11.91 -4.47 17.02
C PHE A 186 13.07 -4.08 16.09
N PRO A 187 14.30 -3.91 16.62
CA PRO A 187 15.47 -3.55 15.82
C PRO A 187 15.82 -4.60 14.75
N GLU A 188 15.41 -5.85 14.92
CA GLU A 188 15.67 -6.96 13.99
C GLU A 188 14.69 -7.05 12.81
N LEU A 189 13.50 -6.45 12.94
CA LEU A 189 12.51 -6.47 11.86
C LEU A 189 13.03 -5.70 10.65
N PHE A 190 12.84 -6.28 9.46
CA PHE A 190 13.11 -5.59 8.21
C PHE A 190 12.02 -4.55 7.96
N ILE A 191 12.40 -3.28 8.04
CA ILE A 191 11.47 -2.17 7.85
C ILE A 191 12.05 -1.18 6.87
N ILE A 192 11.34 -0.92 5.77
CA ILE A 192 11.55 0.23 4.91
C ILE A 192 10.57 1.31 5.36
N MET A 193 11.09 2.47 5.73
CA MET A 193 10.32 3.68 6.04
C MET A 193 10.54 4.70 4.93
N SER A 194 9.51 4.90 4.11
CA SER A 194 9.51 5.93 3.07
C SER A 194 8.84 7.20 3.59
N ALA A 195 9.63 8.22 3.95
CA ALA A 195 9.11 9.49 4.46
C ALA A 195 8.89 10.55 3.37
N GLY A 196 9.62 10.46 2.27
CA GLY A 196 9.62 11.40 1.17
C GLY A 196 9.99 10.79 -0.19
N ASN A 197 10.57 9.58 -0.25
CA ASN A 197 10.77 8.89 -1.52
C ASN A 197 9.46 8.67 -2.27
N TYR A 198 8.41 8.24 -1.56
CA TYR A 198 7.11 7.94 -2.14
C TYR A 198 6.53 9.11 -2.93
N MET A 199 6.84 10.34 -2.51
CA MET A 199 6.40 11.54 -3.20
C MET A 199 6.88 11.61 -4.65
N GLY A 200 7.91 10.85 -5.05
CA GLY A 200 8.34 10.78 -6.45
C GLY A 200 7.27 10.26 -7.43
N MET A 201 6.20 9.64 -6.93
CA MET A 201 5.04 9.33 -7.77
C MET A 201 4.37 10.60 -8.32
N PHE A 202 4.22 11.63 -7.49
CA PHE A 202 3.42 12.82 -7.81
C PHE A 202 4.22 14.14 -7.85
N ASN A 203 5.30 14.25 -7.08
CA ASN A 203 6.21 15.39 -7.15
C ASN A 203 6.96 15.38 -8.48
N ASN A 204 6.96 16.53 -9.15
CA ASN A 204 7.75 16.73 -10.37
C ASN A 204 9.18 17.09 -10.01
N ALA A 205 10.01 16.07 -9.80
CA ALA A 205 11.45 16.25 -9.65
C ALA A 205 12.04 16.96 -10.90
N PRO A 206 13.17 17.68 -10.77
CA PRO A 206 13.83 18.29 -11.92
C PRO A 206 14.11 17.28 -13.04
N GLY A 207 13.64 17.59 -14.25
CA GLY A 207 13.79 16.72 -15.43
C GLY A 207 12.67 15.68 -15.60
N ALA A 208 11.71 15.59 -14.69
CA ALA A 208 10.57 14.70 -14.84
C ALA A 208 9.59 15.22 -15.92
N ASP A 209 9.16 14.32 -16.80
CA ASP A 209 8.13 14.64 -17.80
C ASP A 209 6.74 14.63 -17.14
N ILE A 210 6.23 15.83 -16.89
CA ILE A 210 4.93 16.06 -16.26
C ILE A 210 3.76 15.54 -17.11
N THR A 211 3.97 15.37 -18.43
CA THR A 211 2.92 14.90 -19.34
C THR A 211 2.63 13.41 -19.17
N LEU A 212 3.42 12.70 -18.37
CA LEU A 212 3.22 11.28 -18.04
C LEU A 212 2.40 11.06 -16.77
N SER A 213 2.09 12.12 -16.02
CA SER A 213 1.36 12.02 -14.74
C SER A 213 0.22 13.03 -14.61
N ASN A 214 -0.04 13.85 -15.63
CA ASN A 214 -1.14 14.80 -15.61
C ASN A 214 -2.50 14.14 -15.93
N LEU A 215 -3.58 14.90 -15.72
CA LEU A 215 -4.95 14.41 -15.96
C LEU A 215 -5.19 13.97 -17.41
N ASP A 216 -4.58 14.60 -18.40
CA ASP A 216 -4.72 14.20 -19.82
C ASP A 216 -4.16 12.80 -20.06
N TRP A 217 -3.00 12.49 -19.47
CA TRP A 217 -2.40 11.17 -19.55
C TRP A 217 -3.27 10.12 -18.89
N ILE A 218 -3.75 10.38 -17.67
CA ILE A 218 -4.61 9.45 -16.93
C ILE A 218 -5.93 9.25 -17.67
N ASN A 219 -6.54 10.32 -18.18
CA ASN A 219 -7.77 10.23 -18.97
C ASN A 219 -7.59 9.35 -20.20
N ARG A 220 -6.48 9.52 -20.91
CA ARG A 220 -6.21 8.76 -22.13
C ARG A 220 -5.91 7.29 -21.86
N ASN A 221 -5.10 7.00 -20.83
CA ASN A 221 -4.49 5.68 -20.68
C ASN A 221 -5.16 4.81 -19.61
N ILE A 222 -5.87 5.40 -18.66
CA ILE A 222 -6.38 4.70 -17.46
C ILE A 222 -7.89 4.92 -17.27
N ARG A 223 -8.39 6.16 -17.32
CA ARG A 223 -9.79 6.46 -16.97
C ARG A 223 -10.77 6.20 -18.09
N LYS A 224 -10.55 6.82 -19.26
CA LYS A 224 -11.54 6.83 -20.33
C LYS A 224 -11.34 5.61 -21.23
N GLY A 225 -12.36 4.77 -21.34
CA GLY A 225 -12.35 3.61 -22.24
C GLY A 225 -11.52 2.42 -21.77
N HIS A 226 -11.30 2.25 -20.46
CA HIS A 226 -10.46 1.21 -19.87
C HIS A 226 -11.18 0.50 -18.69
N GLY A 227 -12.35 -0.11 -18.96
CA GLY A 227 -13.08 -0.91 -17.96
C GLY A 227 -13.62 -0.14 -16.74
N LEU A 228 -14.25 -0.87 -15.80
CA LEU A 228 -14.88 -0.25 -14.62
C LEU A 228 -13.86 0.29 -13.62
N LEU A 229 -12.70 -0.34 -13.47
CA LEU A 229 -11.63 0.19 -12.62
C LEU A 229 -11.07 1.51 -13.15
N GLY A 230 -11.00 1.67 -14.48
CA GLY A 230 -10.64 2.94 -15.09
C GLY A 230 -11.62 4.05 -14.72
N ILE A 231 -12.93 3.78 -14.79
CA ILE A 231 -13.98 4.77 -14.49
C ILE A 231 -13.85 5.33 -13.07
N ILE A 232 -13.52 4.48 -12.09
CA ILE A 232 -13.46 4.89 -10.68
C ILE A 232 -12.11 5.49 -10.28
N TYR A 233 -11.05 5.36 -11.10
CA TYR A 233 -9.75 5.94 -10.81
C TYR A 233 -9.89 7.46 -10.68
N PRO A 234 -9.70 8.11 -9.51
CA PRO A 234 -10.02 9.53 -9.30
C PRO A 234 -9.17 10.53 -10.13
N GLU A 235 -9.67 11.75 -10.35
CA GLU A 235 -8.95 12.78 -11.13
C GLU A 235 -7.77 13.39 -10.37
N SER A 236 -7.80 13.32 -9.04
CA SER A 236 -6.79 13.87 -8.12
C SER A 236 -6.64 12.95 -6.91
N GLY A 237 -5.64 13.21 -6.08
CA GLY A 237 -5.62 12.81 -4.67
C GLY A 237 -6.32 13.87 -3.81
N PHE A 238 -5.79 14.12 -2.62
CA PHE A 238 -6.33 15.04 -1.62
C PHE A 238 -6.66 16.45 -2.15
N TYR A 239 -5.85 16.99 -3.06
CA TYR A 239 -5.95 18.34 -3.59
C TYR A 239 -6.56 18.36 -5.02
N PRO A 240 -7.87 18.64 -5.15
CA PRO A 240 -8.58 18.63 -6.44
C PRO A 240 -8.06 19.66 -7.46
N GLU A 241 -7.42 20.73 -7.00
CA GLU A 241 -6.80 21.76 -7.84
C GLU A 241 -5.54 21.28 -8.57
N THR A 242 -5.02 20.11 -8.20
CA THR A 242 -3.82 19.50 -8.79
C THR A 242 -4.14 18.09 -9.32
N PRO A 243 -4.95 17.98 -10.38
CA PRO A 243 -5.36 16.70 -10.91
C PRO A 243 -4.21 15.99 -11.63
N GLY A 244 -4.16 14.68 -11.49
CA GLY A 244 -3.02 13.87 -11.91
C GLY A 244 -2.85 12.63 -11.06
N VAL A 245 -1.69 11.99 -11.25
CA VAL A 245 -1.28 10.82 -10.49
C VAL A 245 -0.78 11.32 -9.15
N TRP A 246 -1.45 10.88 -8.10
CA TRP A 246 -1.01 11.03 -6.73
C TRP A 246 -0.36 9.73 -6.28
N GLU A 247 -1.17 8.67 -6.13
CA GLU A 247 -0.73 7.31 -5.86
C GLU A 247 0.45 7.23 -4.86
N GLY A 248 0.35 7.97 -3.74
CA GLY A 248 1.44 8.07 -2.76
C GLY A 248 1.85 6.71 -2.23
N ASP A 249 0.93 5.74 -2.22
CA ASP A 249 1.14 4.41 -1.67
C ASP A 249 1.70 3.39 -2.65
N SER A 250 1.57 3.65 -3.95
CA SER A 250 1.99 2.73 -5.01
C SER A 250 3.46 2.29 -4.92
N PRO A 251 4.43 3.13 -4.49
CA PRO A 251 5.82 2.72 -4.29
C PRO A 251 5.98 1.48 -3.41
N SER A 252 5.11 1.29 -2.41
CA SER A 252 5.21 0.19 -1.45
C SER A 252 5.06 -1.20 -2.09
N PHE A 253 4.24 -1.34 -3.13
CA PHE A 253 4.12 -2.58 -3.90
C PHE A 253 4.90 -2.53 -5.20
N LEU A 254 5.12 -1.35 -5.80
CA LEU A 254 5.97 -1.21 -6.99
C LEU A 254 7.43 -1.60 -6.70
N TYR A 255 7.90 -1.44 -5.45
CA TYR A 255 9.15 -2.01 -4.97
C TYR A 255 9.27 -3.52 -5.26
N LEU A 256 8.19 -4.26 -5.05
CA LEU A 256 8.12 -5.71 -5.28
C LEU A 256 7.84 -6.05 -6.73
N VAL A 257 7.08 -5.22 -7.45
CA VAL A 257 6.91 -5.37 -8.91
C VAL A 257 8.25 -5.28 -9.63
N SER A 258 9.10 -4.32 -9.26
CA SER A 258 10.42 -4.20 -9.88
C SER A 258 11.32 -5.38 -9.54
N ALA A 259 11.22 -5.94 -8.33
CA ALA A 259 11.90 -7.18 -7.98
C ALA A 259 11.40 -8.38 -8.81
N PHE A 260 10.09 -8.53 -8.97
CA PHE A 260 9.49 -9.54 -9.85
C PHE A 260 9.94 -9.41 -11.31
N LYS A 261 10.19 -8.18 -11.77
CA LYS A 261 10.74 -7.88 -13.11
C LYS A 261 12.27 -8.01 -13.20
N GLY A 262 12.96 -8.38 -12.11
CA GLY A 262 14.41 -8.57 -12.07
C GLY A 262 15.23 -7.27 -12.06
N ILE A 263 14.62 -6.14 -11.68
CA ILE A 263 15.30 -4.83 -11.61
C ILE A 263 16.12 -4.71 -10.32
N ASN A 264 15.63 -5.27 -9.22
CA ASN A 264 16.28 -5.28 -7.92
C ASN A 264 16.06 -6.60 -7.19
N ASP A 265 16.82 -6.82 -6.12
CA ASP A 265 16.54 -7.80 -5.08
C ASP A 265 15.65 -7.15 -4.00
N SER A 266 14.56 -7.80 -3.61
CA SER A 266 13.63 -7.28 -2.59
C SER A 266 14.23 -7.25 -1.19
N GLU A 267 15.27 -8.02 -0.91
CA GLU A 267 16.00 -8.00 0.37
C GLU A 267 17.14 -6.98 0.37
N ARG A 268 17.28 -6.19 -0.71
CA ARG A 268 18.35 -5.18 -0.89
C ARG A 268 17.77 -3.78 -1.15
N PRO A 269 17.27 -3.08 -0.10
CA PRO A 269 16.71 -1.73 -0.26
C PRO A 269 17.72 -0.68 -0.75
N ASP A 270 19.02 -0.98 -0.68
CA ASP A 270 20.09 -0.14 -1.22
C ASP A 270 20.21 -0.17 -2.76
N GLN A 271 19.51 -1.11 -3.41
CA GLN A 271 19.40 -1.14 -4.87
C GLN A 271 18.29 -0.21 -5.37
N GLU A 272 18.43 0.24 -6.62
CA GLU A 272 17.41 1.06 -7.25
C GLU A 272 16.19 0.21 -7.62
N SER A 273 15.00 0.68 -7.24
CA SER A 273 13.74 -0.01 -7.53
C SER A 273 12.67 0.99 -7.96
N TRP A 274 11.53 0.52 -8.46
CA TRP A 274 10.39 1.40 -8.75
C TRP A 274 9.77 1.99 -7.47
N GLY A 275 9.98 1.34 -6.33
CA GLY A 275 9.61 1.87 -5.01
C GLY A 275 10.63 2.83 -4.40
N GLY A 276 11.76 3.07 -5.07
CA GLY A 276 12.82 3.97 -4.58
C GLY A 276 14.08 3.23 -4.18
N LYS A 277 14.94 3.94 -3.45
CA LYS A 277 16.22 3.44 -2.93
C LYS A 277 16.42 3.95 -1.51
N PHE A 278 16.98 3.11 -0.66
CA PHE A 278 17.07 3.34 0.77
C PHE A 278 18.48 3.11 1.30
N ILE A 279 18.75 3.68 2.46
CA ILE A 279 20.00 3.52 3.20
C ILE A 279 19.71 2.96 4.59
N GLN A 280 20.66 2.22 5.13
CA GLN A 280 20.62 1.71 6.50
C GLN A 280 21.53 2.59 7.37
N PRO A 281 20.99 3.56 8.13
CA PRO A 281 21.81 4.50 8.90
C PRO A 281 22.45 3.84 10.14
N GLU A 282 21.78 2.84 10.72
CA GLU A 282 22.24 2.10 11.89
C GLU A 282 22.45 0.62 11.53
N ALA A 283 23.70 0.17 11.42
CA ALA A 283 24.01 -1.22 11.04
C ALA A 283 23.51 -2.27 12.06
N THR A 284 23.15 -1.85 13.27
CA THR A 284 22.58 -2.70 14.32
C THR A 284 21.07 -2.91 14.21
N LYS A 285 20.39 -2.18 13.32
CA LYS A 285 18.95 -2.30 13.07
C LYS A 285 18.70 -2.68 11.63
N ASN A 286 17.71 -3.52 11.36
CA ASN A 286 17.30 -3.85 9.99
C ASN A 286 16.27 -2.83 9.44
N HIS A 287 16.53 -1.55 9.69
CA HIS A 287 15.65 -0.45 9.31
C HIS A 287 16.31 0.40 8.22
N TRP A 288 15.54 0.67 7.18
CA TRP A 288 15.96 1.32 5.96
C TRP A 288 15.14 2.59 5.76
N PHE A 289 15.83 3.68 5.44
CA PHE A 289 15.26 5.02 5.34
C PHE A 289 15.61 5.62 3.98
N ASP A 290 14.88 6.65 3.56
CA ASP A 290 15.07 7.28 2.26
C ASP A 290 16.55 7.62 1.97
N ASP A 291 17.02 7.23 0.78
CA ASP A 291 18.30 7.70 0.24
C ASP A 291 18.28 9.24 0.13
N PRO A 292 19.41 9.95 0.32
CA PRO A 292 19.48 11.40 0.21
C PRO A 292 18.97 11.99 -1.12
N ALA A 293 18.92 11.21 -2.20
CA ALA A 293 18.30 11.62 -3.46
C ALA A 293 16.76 11.80 -3.36
N GLY A 294 16.12 11.28 -2.32
CA GLY A 294 14.71 11.45 -2.01
C GLY A 294 13.79 10.99 -3.12
N SER A 295 12.74 11.77 -3.40
CA SER A 295 11.75 11.53 -4.46
C SER A 295 12.33 11.29 -5.88
N GLN A 296 13.59 11.65 -6.15
CA GLN A 296 14.26 11.33 -7.41
C GLN A 296 14.46 9.83 -7.62
N THR A 297 14.60 9.07 -6.52
CA THR A 297 14.78 7.61 -6.56
C THR A 297 13.57 6.88 -7.14
N VAL A 298 12.37 7.46 -7.01
CA VAL A 298 11.12 6.97 -7.58
C VAL A 298 10.82 7.65 -8.92
N SER A 299 10.83 8.98 -8.98
CA SER A 299 10.37 9.75 -10.16
C SER A 299 11.17 9.48 -11.44
N LYS A 300 12.45 9.07 -11.34
CA LYS A 300 13.25 8.67 -12.50
C LYS A 300 12.66 7.48 -13.27
N TRP A 301 11.87 6.63 -12.61
CA TRP A 301 11.21 5.46 -13.21
C TRP A 301 9.85 5.78 -13.83
N ARG A 302 9.37 7.02 -13.71
CA ARG A 302 8.01 7.42 -14.11
C ARG A 302 7.66 6.93 -15.51
N LYS A 303 8.52 7.14 -16.49
CA LYS A 303 8.26 6.67 -17.86
C LYS A 303 7.96 5.17 -17.92
N GLN A 304 8.83 4.36 -17.34
CA GLN A 304 8.69 2.90 -17.37
C GLN A 304 7.45 2.43 -16.59
N VAL A 305 7.21 3.00 -15.40
CA VAL A 305 6.06 2.67 -14.55
C VAL A 305 4.74 3.05 -15.21
N GLN A 306 4.70 4.19 -15.91
CA GLN A 306 3.50 4.67 -16.60
C GLN A 306 3.23 3.92 -17.89
N GLU A 307 4.25 3.57 -18.67
CA GLU A 307 4.11 2.71 -19.84
C GLU A 307 3.57 1.31 -19.46
N ASP A 308 4.09 0.71 -18.40
CA ASP A 308 3.63 -0.61 -17.92
C ASP A 308 2.17 -0.54 -17.38
N PHE A 309 1.79 0.57 -16.73
CA PHE A 309 0.43 0.77 -16.24
C PHE A 309 -0.59 0.96 -17.36
N ALA A 310 -0.27 1.80 -18.35
CA ALA A 310 -1.10 1.97 -19.54
C ALA A 310 -1.25 0.64 -20.30
N PHE A 311 -0.17 -0.13 -20.42
CA PHE A 311 -0.22 -1.45 -21.03
C PHE A 311 -1.17 -2.41 -20.30
N ARG A 312 -1.10 -2.49 -18.97
CA ARG A 312 -2.00 -3.31 -18.15
C ARG A 312 -3.44 -2.80 -18.14
N ALA A 313 -3.66 -1.50 -18.26
CA ALA A 313 -5.00 -0.96 -18.36
C ALA A 313 -5.72 -1.45 -19.63
N ASN A 314 -4.99 -1.68 -20.73
CA ASN A 314 -5.55 -2.30 -21.94
C ASN A 314 -6.02 -3.74 -21.70
N TRP A 315 -5.45 -4.46 -20.74
CA TRP A 315 -5.87 -5.83 -20.42
C TRP A 315 -7.25 -5.91 -19.75
N MET A 316 -7.81 -4.76 -19.33
CA MET A 316 -9.20 -4.71 -18.87
C MET A 316 -10.21 -4.79 -20.02
N LEU A 317 -9.76 -4.65 -21.27
CA LEU A 317 -10.61 -4.60 -22.44
C LEU A 317 -10.82 -6.00 -23.08
N PRO A 318 -11.97 -6.24 -23.73
CA PRO A 318 -12.29 -7.53 -24.36
C PRO A 318 -11.38 -7.95 -25.51
#